data_AF-A0A3R7PRD7-F1
#
_entry.id   AF-A0A3R7PRD7-F1
#
_cell.length_a   1.000
_cell.length_b   1.000
_cell.length_c   1.000
_cell.angle_alpha   90.00
_cell.angle_beta   90.00
_cell.angle_gamma   90.00
#
_symmetry.space_group_name_H-M   'P 1'
#
loop_
_entity.id
_entity.type
_entity.pdbx_description
1 polymer ?
#
loop_
_entity_poly.entity_id
_entity_poly.type
_entity_poly.pdbx_seq_one_letter_code
_entity_poly.pdbx_strand_id
1 'polypeptide(L)'
;MKNEKNISENFINLIKIVEKLRDKKEGCLWCNSQTSKTIAKYSLEEANEVIEAINEGNENKICDELGDLLFQVIFHGQIKSDEKKFDINDIIKSINRKMIRRNPHVFNNTKKKKYTLKEIEENWVNIKNKEKKLEI
;
A
#
# COMPACT_ATOMS: atom_id res chain seq x y z
N MET A 1 10.83 10.26 16.96
CA MET A 1 11.02 11.71 16.70
C MET A 1 11.99 12.03 15.55
N LYS A 2 13.33 11.84 15.64
CA LYS A 2 14.22 12.06 14.46
C LYS A 2 13.96 11.06 13.32
N ASN A 3 13.67 9.80 13.66
CA ASN A 3 13.46 8.74 12.67
C ASN A 3 12.13 8.85 11.90
N GLU A 4 11.05 9.25 12.58
CA GLU A 4 9.72 9.43 11.96
C GLU A 4 9.69 10.62 10.98
N LYS A 5 10.44 11.68 11.32
CA LYS A 5 10.60 12.83 10.44
C LYS A 5 11.29 12.42 9.13
N ASN A 6 12.37 11.64 9.23
CA ASN A 6 13.10 11.12 8.06
C ASN A 6 12.22 10.19 7.19
N ILE A 7 11.41 9.32 7.80
CA ILE A 7 10.49 8.44 7.06
C ILE A 7 9.45 9.26 6.28
N SER A 8 8.84 10.24 6.95
CA SER A 8 7.84 11.10 6.32
C SER A 8 8.44 11.91 5.16
N GLU A 9 9.66 12.44 5.34
CA GLU A 9 10.39 13.16 4.30
C GLU A 9 10.73 12.26 3.11
N ASN A 10 11.25 11.05 3.34
CA ASN A 10 11.56 10.10 2.27
C ASN A 10 10.32 9.69 1.47
N PHE A 11 9.20 9.43 2.17
CA PHE A 11 7.95 9.08 1.51
C PHE A 11 7.40 10.24 0.66
N ILE A 12 7.43 11.47 1.19
CA ILE A 12 7.04 12.66 0.43
C ILE A 12 7.97 12.88 -0.77
N ASN A 13 9.27 12.62 -0.64
CA ASN A 13 10.21 12.73 -1.75
C ASN A 13 9.87 11.73 -2.87
N LEU A 14 9.53 10.48 -2.52
CA LEU A 14 9.09 9.49 -3.52
C LEU A 14 7.83 9.93 -4.25
N ILE A 15 6.83 10.48 -3.54
CA ILE A 15 5.62 11.04 -4.17
C ILE A 15 6.00 12.14 -5.17
N LYS A 16 6.85 13.08 -4.77
CA LYS A 16 7.32 14.18 -5.65
C LYS A 16 8.08 13.69 -6.88
N ILE A 17 8.88 12.62 -6.73
CA ILE A 17 9.56 12.00 -7.86
C ILE A 17 8.53 11.45 -8.84
N VAL A 18 7.51 10.74 -8.37
CA VAL A 18 6.44 10.20 -9.22
C VAL A 18 5.62 11.30 -9.89
N GLU A 19 5.29 12.37 -9.15
CA GLU A 19 4.64 13.57 -9.70
C GLU A 19 5.49 14.18 -10.82
N LYS A 20 6.81 14.33 -10.61
CA LYS A 20 7.72 14.87 -11.63
C LYS A 20 7.81 13.97 -12.86
N LEU A 21 7.88 12.64 -12.66
CA LEU A 21 7.90 11.67 -13.76
C LEU A 21 6.64 11.75 -14.62
N ARG A 22 5.49 12.12 -14.04
CA ARG A 22 4.21 12.30 -14.74
C ARG A 22 3.87 13.76 -15.05
N ASP A 23 4.82 14.68 -14.92
CA ASP A 23 4.59 16.06 -15.33
C ASP A 23 4.34 16.11 -16.85
N LYS A 24 3.32 16.86 -17.28
CA LYS A 24 2.88 16.89 -18.69
C LYS A 24 3.84 17.65 -19.61
N LYS A 25 4.72 18.50 -19.07
CA LYS A 25 5.64 19.35 -19.84
C LYS A 25 7.06 18.81 -19.81
N GLU A 26 7.51 18.38 -18.64
CA GLU A 26 8.91 18.02 -18.36
C GLU A 26 9.06 16.57 -17.88
N GLY A 27 7.97 15.82 -17.76
CA GLY A 27 7.98 14.44 -17.30
C GLY A 27 8.36 13.42 -18.38
N CYS A 28 8.38 12.16 -17.98
CA CYS A 28 8.68 11.04 -18.86
C CYS A 28 7.48 10.71 -19.78
N LEU A 29 7.74 10.60 -21.08
CA LEU A 29 6.71 10.25 -22.08
C LEU A 29 6.07 8.88 -21.80
N TRP A 30 6.88 7.90 -21.37
CA TRP A 30 6.35 6.59 -21.01
C TRP A 30 5.46 6.67 -19.79
N CYS A 31 5.88 7.38 -18.73
CA CYS A 31 5.07 7.52 -17.53
C CYS A 31 3.73 8.18 -17.87
N ASN A 32 3.75 9.30 -18.60
CA ASN A 32 2.54 10.02 -19.01
C ASN A 32 1.57 9.18 -19.86
N SER A 33 2.07 8.23 -20.67
CA SER A 33 1.21 7.37 -21.50
C SER A 33 0.54 6.23 -20.73
N GLN A 34 0.93 5.99 -19.47
CA GLN A 34 0.37 4.91 -18.66
C GLN A 34 -1.01 5.25 -18.08
N THR A 35 -1.85 4.23 -18.00
CA THR A 35 -3.10 4.19 -17.23
C THR A 35 -3.01 3.07 -16.21
N SER A 36 -3.87 3.07 -15.18
CA SER A 36 -3.88 1.96 -14.21
C SER A 36 -4.09 0.59 -14.87
N LYS A 37 -4.75 0.53 -16.04
CA LYS A 37 -4.93 -0.72 -16.78
C LYS A 37 -3.63 -1.19 -17.44
N THR A 38 -2.84 -0.28 -17.99
CA THR A 38 -1.61 -0.66 -18.73
C THR A 38 -0.49 -1.13 -17.78
N ILE A 39 -0.47 -0.61 -16.56
CA ILE A 39 0.54 -0.97 -15.54
C ILE A 39 0.08 -2.03 -14.53
N ALA A 40 -1.19 -2.46 -14.55
CA ALA A 40 -1.71 -3.42 -13.57
C ALA A 40 -0.92 -4.74 -13.51
N LYS A 41 -0.34 -5.17 -14.63
CA LYS A 41 0.51 -6.36 -14.69
C LYS A 41 1.74 -6.26 -13.78
N TYR A 42 2.33 -5.06 -13.66
CA TYR A 42 3.52 -4.85 -12.85
C TYR A 42 3.22 -5.03 -11.37
N SER A 43 2.00 -4.72 -10.90
CA SER A 43 1.62 -5.02 -9.51
C SER A 43 1.70 -6.51 -9.15
N LEU A 44 1.49 -7.40 -10.11
CA LEU A 44 1.67 -8.85 -9.90
C LEU A 44 3.14 -9.26 -10.06
N GLU A 45 3.85 -8.64 -11.00
CA GLU A 45 5.29 -8.82 -11.25
C GLU A 45 6.11 -8.53 -9.99
N GLU A 46 6.04 -7.30 -9.45
CA GLU A 46 6.82 -6.93 -8.24
C GLU A 46 6.45 -7.81 -7.05
N ALA A 47 5.17 -8.21 -6.93
CA ALA A 47 4.73 -9.08 -5.84
C ALA A 47 5.34 -10.49 -5.94
N ASN A 48 5.56 -11.00 -7.16
CA ASN A 48 6.26 -12.26 -7.37
C ASN A 48 7.77 -12.10 -7.11
N GLU A 49 8.38 -11.00 -7.52
CA GLU A 49 9.80 -10.73 -7.26
C GLU A 49 10.09 -10.61 -5.76
N VAL A 50 9.19 -9.98 -4.98
CA VAL A 50 9.25 -10.02 -3.51
C VAL A 50 9.24 -11.46 -2.98
N ILE A 51 8.38 -12.32 -3.51
CA ILE A 51 8.30 -13.74 -3.08
C ILE A 51 9.60 -14.47 -3.43
N GLU A 52 10.14 -14.26 -4.63
CA GLU A 52 11.42 -14.84 -5.05
C GLU A 52 12.56 -14.40 -4.14
N ALA A 53 12.67 -13.09 -3.86
CA ALA A 53 13.68 -12.54 -2.96
C ALA A 53 13.60 -13.13 -1.54
N ILE A 54 12.38 -13.33 -1.02
CA ILE A 54 12.15 -13.99 0.28
C ILE A 54 12.60 -15.44 0.24
N ASN A 55 12.26 -16.18 -0.81
CA ASN A 55 12.66 -17.59 -0.96
C ASN A 55 14.18 -17.76 -1.08
N GLU A 56 14.86 -16.80 -1.70
CA GLU A 56 16.31 -16.74 -1.81
C GLU A 56 17.00 -16.31 -0.51
N GLY A 57 16.26 -15.78 0.48
CA GLY A 57 16.81 -15.26 1.73
C GLY A 57 17.72 -14.03 1.54
N ASN A 58 17.51 -13.27 0.46
CA ASN A 58 18.34 -12.12 0.12
C ASN A 58 17.72 -10.82 0.64
N GLU A 59 18.10 -10.41 1.84
CA GLU A 59 17.56 -9.22 2.52
C GLU A 59 17.66 -7.92 1.71
N ASN A 60 18.73 -7.73 0.94
CA ASN A 60 18.87 -6.53 0.11
C ASN A 60 17.84 -6.54 -1.02
N LYS A 61 17.70 -7.68 -1.70
CA LYS A 61 16.71 -7.84 -2.77
C LYS A 61 15.29 -7.70 -2.21
N ILE A 62 15.00 -8.27 -1.04
CA ILE A 62 13.69 -8.08 -0.38
C ILE A 62 13.39 -6.59 -0.16
N CYS A 63 14.38 -5.81 0.31
CA CYS A 63 14.22 -4.37 0.50
C CYS A 63 13.94 -3.64 -0.81
N ASP A 64 14.67 -3.99 -1.88
CA ASP A 64 14.54 -3.38 -3.20
C ASP A 64 13.16 -3.70 -3.82
N GLU A 65 12.75 -4.97 -3.88
CA GLU A 65 11.47 -5.37 -4.49
C GLU A 65 10.25 -4.84 -3.70
N LEU A 66 10.36 -4.73 -2.37
CA LEU A 66 9.32 -4.07 -1.56
C LEU A 66 9.22 -2.57 -1.89
N GLY A 67 10.33 -1.95 -2.26
CA GLY A 67 10.39 -0.58 -2.77
C GLY A 67 9.65 -0.44 -4.10
N ASP A 68 9.88 -1.37 -5.03
CA ASP A 68 9.23 -1.36 -6.35
C ASP A 68 7.72 -1.64 -6.24
N LEU A 69 7.32 -2.58 -5.39
CA LEU A 69 5.91 -2.80 -5.07
C LEU A 69 5.24 -1.55 -4.45
N LEU A 70 5.95 -0.83 -3.56
CA LEU A 70 5.47 0.44 -3.02
C LEU A 70 5.36 1.52 -4.11
N PHE A 71 6.34 1.60 -5.01
CA PHE A 71 6.31 2.49 -6.17
C PHE A 71 5.07 2.24 -7.03
N GLN A 72 4.72 0.98 -7.32
CA GLN A 72 3.50 0.67 -8.09
C GLN A 72 2.25 1.24 -7.41
N VAL A 73 2.11 1.10 -6.09
CA VAL A 73 0.97 1.68 -5.33
C VAL A 73 0.91 3.20 -5.48
N ILE A 74 2.05 3.89 -5.34
CA ILE A 74 2.13 5.35 -5.50
C ILE A 74 1.82 5.76 -6.94
N PHE A 75 2.31 5.01 -7.94
CA PHE A 75 2.11 5.31 -9.35
C PHE A 75 0.64 5.18 -9.76
N HIS A 76 -0.05 4.14 -9.27
CA HIS A 76 -1.51 4.05 -9.37
C HIS A 76 -2.22 5.23 -8.70
N GLY A 77 -1.80 5.61 -7.49
CA GLY A 77 -2.31 6.79 -6.79
C GLY A 77 -2.14 8.08 -7.59
N GLN A 78 -0.98 8.28 -8.23
CA GLN A 78 -0.73 9.46 -9.05
C GLN A 78 -1.59 9.48 -10.32
N ILE A 79 -1.74 8.34 -11.01
CA ILE A 79 -2.65 8.24 -12.17
C ILE A 79 -4.09 8.64 -11.76
N LYS A 80 -4.55 8.19 -10.60
CA LYS A 80 -5.89 8.53 -10.10
C LYS A 80 -6.02 9.96 -9.59
N SER A 81 -4.93 10.55 -9.12
CA SER A 81 -4.84 11.98 -8.85
C SER A 81 -4.97 12.81 -10.14
N ASP A 82 -4.25 12.43 -11.20
CA ASP A 82 -4.34 13.08 -12.52
C ASP A 82 -5.79 13.04 -13.09
N GLU A 83 -6.51 11.95 -12.82
CA GLU A 83 -7.92 11.74 -13.19
C GLU A 83 -8.93 12.42 -12.24
N LYS A 84 -8.47 13.13 -11.19
CA LYS A 84 -9.28 13.74 -10.12
C LYS A 84 -10.23 12.74 -9.43
N LYS A 85 -9.76 11.52 -9.15
CA LYS A 85 -10.53 10.46 -8.50
C LYS A 85 -10.18 10.30 -7.02
N PHE A 86 -8.95 9.86 -6.75
CA PHE A 86 -8.39 9.69 -5.41
C PHE A 86 -6.87 9.77 -5.52
N ASP A 87 -6.19 9.94 -4.40
CA ASP A 87 -4.73 10.03 -4.35
C ASP A 87 -4.09 9.03 -3.36
N ILE A 88 -2.77 9.13 -3.18
CA ILE A 88 -2.02 8.30 -2.24
C ILE A 88 -2.48 8.48 -0.78
N ASN A 89 -2.93 9.68 -0.40
CA ASN A 89 -3.41 9.96 0.95
C ASN A 89 -4.77 9.28 1.20
N ASP A 90 -5.64 9.19 0.20
CA ASP A 90 -6.87 8.40 0.28
C ASP A 90 -6.59 6.90 0.43
N ILE A 91 -5.59 6.36 -0.30
CA ILE A 91 -5.13 4.97 -0.16
C ILE A 91 -4.67 4.71 1.27
N ILE A 92 -3.80 5.57 1.81
CA ILE A 92 -3.26 5.46 3.18
C ILE A 92 -4.38 5.54 4.22
N LYS A 93 -5.30 6.50 4.08
CA LYS A 93 -6.48 6.62 4.96
C LYS A 93 -7.33 5.37 4.93
N SER A 94 -7.55 4.80 3.75
CA SER A 94 -8.34 3.59 3.56
C SER A 94 -7.71 2.39 4.28
N ILE A 95 -6.41 2.15 4.09
CA ILE A 95 -5.73 1.03 4.75
C ILE A 95 -5.59 1.24 6.25
N ASN A 96 -5.33 2.47 6.73
CA ASN A 96 -5.26 2.76 8.17
C ASN A 96 -6.59 2.43 8.88
N ARG A 97 -7.71 2.92 8.34
CA ARG A 97 -9.04 2.63 8.87
C ARG A 97 -9.34 1.13 8.84
N LYS A 98 -8.99 0.44 7.75
CA LYS A 98 -9.19 -1.00 7.59
C LYS A 98 -8.37 -1.80 8.61
N MET A 99 -7.11 -1.47 8.81
CA MET A 99 -6.22 -2.16 9.75
C MET A 99 -6.64 -1.95 11.20
N ILE A 100 -7.01 -0.73 11.60
CA ILE A 100 -7.53 -0.48 12.95
C ILE A 100 -8.82 -1.29 13.18
N ARG A 101 -9.76 -1.23 12.23
CA ARG A 101 -11.07 -1.87 12.37
C ARG A 101 -11.00 -3.41 12.33
N ARG A 102 -10.10 -4.00 11.55
CA ARG A 102 -9.92 -5.46 11.46
C ARG A 102 -9.06 -6.05 12.60
N ASN A 103 -8.43 -5.22 13.42
CA ASN A 103 -7.62 -5.65 14.57
C ASN A 103 -8.17 -5.09 15.91
N PRO A 104 -9.44 -5.34 16.27
CA PRO A 104 -10.03 -4.82 17.50
C PRO A 104 -9.35 -5.39 18.77
N HIS A 105 -8.75 -6.57 18.66
CA HIS A 105 -7.97 -7.20 19.73
C HIS A 105 -6.69 -6.40 20.08
N VAL A 106 -6.20 -5.56 19.16
CA VAL A 106 -5.09 -4.62 19.40
C VAL A 106 -5.64 -3.24 19.78
N PHE A 107 -6.51 -2.67 18.95
CA PHE A 107 -6.89 -1.25 19.06
C PHE A 107 -8.09 -0.94 19.97
N ASN A 108 -8.94 -1.93 20.27
CA ASN A 108 -10.16 -1.76 21.08
C ASN A 108 -10.22 -2.72 22.29
N ASN A 109 -9.07 -3.26 22.72
CA ASN A 109 -8.98 -4.22 23.81
C ASN A 109 -8.92 -3.55 25.19
N THR A 110 -10.00 -2.83 25.54
CA THR A 110 -10.10 -2.06 26.78
C THR A 110 -9.98 -2.91 28.05
N LYS A 111 -10.35 -4.20 27.97
CA LYS A 111 -10.24 -5.17 29.07
C LYS A 111 -8.89 -5.88 29.16
N LYS A 112 -7.91 -5.53 28.30
CA LYS A 112 -6.60 -6.21 28.19
C LYS A 112 -6.72 -7.74 28.12
N LYS A 113 -7.77 -8.24 27.45
CA LYS A 113 -7.98 -9.67 27.22
C LYS A 113 -6.81 -10.23 26.40
N LYS A 114 -6.27 -11.38 26.78
CA LYS A 114 -5.37 -12.15 25.91
C LYS A 114 -6.22 -12.93 24.90
N TYR A 115 -5.88 -12.82 23.63
CA TYR A 115 -6.55 -13.55 22.55
C TYR A 115 -5.66 -14.69 22.08
N THR A 116 -6.28 -15.83 21.81
CA THR A 116 -5.62 -16.96 21.14
C THR A 116 -5.52 -16.71 19.64
N LEU A 117 -4.60 -17.41 18.95
CA LEU A 117 -4.47 -17.34 17.49
C LEU A 117 -5.79 -17.67 16.79
N LYS A 118 -6.46 -18.74 17.24
CA LYS A 118 -7.76 -19.16 16.72
C LYS A 118 -8.82 -18.05 16.84
N GLU A 119 -8.93 -17.40 18.01
CA GLU A 119 -9.87 -16.29 18.20
C GLU A 119 -9.53 -15.10 17.27
N ILE A 120 -8.25 -14.82 17.02
CA ILE A 120 -7.82 -13.72 16.12
C ILE A 120 -8.22 -14.04 14.68
N GLU A 121 -7.96 -15.27 14.21
CA GLU A 121 -8.31 -15.74 12.87
C GLU A 121 -9.83 -15.72 12.64
N GLU A 122 -10.60 -16.26 13.58
CA GLU A 122 -12.07 -16.27 13.52
C GLU A 122 -12.63 -14.85 13.47
N ASN A 123 -12.11 -13.94 14.30
CA ASN A 123 -12.53 -12.53 14.30
C ASN A 123 -12.22 -11.86 12.96
N TRP A 124 -11.04 -12.12 12.38
CA TRP A 124 -10.64 -11.56 11.09
C TRP A 124 -11.57 -12.00 9.96
N VAL A 125 -11.89 -13.30 9.89
CA VAL A 125 -12.82 -13.85 8.90
C VAL A 125 -14.23 -13.28 9.09
N ASN A 126 -14.70 -13.19 10.34
CA ASN A 126 -16.01 -12.64 10.66
C ASN A 126 -16.15 -11.17 10.24
N ILE A 127 -15.12 -10.34 10.47
CA ILE A 127 -15.13 -8.93 10.04
C ILE A 127 -15.12 -8.83 8.52
N LYS A 128 -14.29 -9.63 7.83
CA LYS A 128 -14.25 -9.69 6.36
C LYS A 128 -15.62 -10.06 5.77
N ASN A 129 -16.29 -11.05 6.35
CA ASN A 129 -17.61 -11.50 5.88
C ASN A 129 -18.70 -10.45 6.11
N LYS A 130 -18.64 -9.69 7.21
CA LYS A 130 -19.58 -8.58 7.47
C LYS A 130 -19.40 -7.44 6.46
N GLU A 131 -18.17 -7.08 6.12
CA GLU A 131 -17.89 -6.03 5.11
C GLU A 131 -18.44 -6.41 3.74
N LYS A 132 -18.18 -7.64 3.26
CA LYS A 132 -18.68 -8.12 1.97
C LYS A 132 -20.21 -8.08 1.86
N LYS A 133 -20.92 -8.28 2.97
CA LYS A 133 -22.40 -8.21 3.01
C LYS A 133 -22.94 -6.78 2.98
N LEU A 134 -22.14 -5.79 3.33
CA LEU A 134 -22.51 -4.36 3.33
C LEU A 134 -22.19 -3.67 1.99
N GLU A 135 -21.44 -4.32 1.10
CA GLU A 135 -21.11 -3.85 -0.26
C GLU A 135 -22.20 -4.19 -1.30
N ILE A 136 -23.43 -4.51 -0.87
CA ILE A 136 -24.61 -4.75 -1.72
C ILE A 136 -25.46 -3.48 -1.79
#